data_AF-A0A426VSH8-F1
#
_entry.id   AF-A0A426VSH8-F1
#
_cell.length_a   1.000
_cell.length_b   1.000
_cell.length_c   1.000
_cell.angle_alpha   90.00
_cell.angle_beta   90.00
_cell.angle_gamma   90.00
#
_symmetry.space_group_name_H-M   'P 1'
#
loop_
_entity.id
_entity.type
_entity.pdbx_description
1 polymer ?
#
loop_
_entity_poly.entity_id
_entity_poly.type
_entity_poly.pdbx_seq_one_letter_code
_entity_poly.pdbx_strand_id
1 'polypeptide(L)'
;MTRVRSVAKSSNRRLKKLFDWRTWHWMSSAVCLVGMLLFAVTGITLNHASQIEAAPTTHAKEAVLPSALLTQLNAAAEQTALPRSFQSWYQSHTGTALPALQQVQWSEYELYVALPRAGGDGWFSIALDSGEFYQEITDRGWVSYLNDLHKGRNTGFAWRMFIDVFSVACIVFSLTGLWLLYKHSRGRKSTWPLVAAGFVLPVLVLMVPVHAKADEVEITIPRLNVAEYHPPYIAVWLANSKQQRVADIAVWYDVNMADKEGEKWLKDLRLWWRRSGRSLSMPVDGVTGATRRPGTAKIDLTPWRNEFKALPAGEYTLFVEAARELGGREVLKLPVTLPITAPVTVIAEGKSELATTILTMEP
;
A
#
# COMPACT_ATOMS: atom_id res chain seq x y z
N MET A 1 77.92 23.10 -28.03
CA MET A 1 77.13 21.86 -27.90
C MET A 1 76.32 21.93 -26.62
N THR A 2 75.02 22.22 -26.70
CA THR A 2 74.17 22.29 -25.50
C THR A 2 72.84 21.61 -25.80
N ARG A 3 72.62 20.47 -25.16
CA ARG A 3 71.51 19.54 -25.41
C ARG A 3 70.33 19.97 -24.53
N VAL A 4 69.31 20.58 -25.11
CA VAL A 4 68.05 20.87 -24.42
C VAL A 4 67.24 19.57 -24.28
N ARG A 5 67.07 19.06 -23.05
CA ARG A 5 66.18 17.92 -22.76
C ARG A 5 64.74 18.41 -22.60
N SER A 6 63.83 17.92 -23.43
CA SER A 6 62.39 18.23 -23.33
C SER A 6 61.75 17.52 -22.13
N VAL A 7 61.26 18.29 -21.16
CA VAL A 7 60.42 17.80 -20.05
C VAL A 7 58.96 18.09 -20.38
N ALA A 8 58.31 17.26 -21.20
CA ALA A 8 56.89 17.45 -21.55
C ALA A 8 56.11 16.15 -21.85
N LYS A 9 56.46 15.01 -21.22
CA LYS A 9 55.76 13.71 -21.45
C LYS A 9 55.09 13.08 -20.22
N SER A 10 55.20 13.68 -19.04
CA SER A 10 54.73 13.07 -17.77
C SER A 10 53.24 13.31 -17.46
N SER A 11 52.74 14.54 -17.65
CA SER A 11 51.36 14.92 -17.27
C SER A 11 50.27 14.15 -18.05
N ASN A 12 50.49 13.93 -19.36
CA ASN A 12 49.53 13.31 -20.26
C ASN A 12 49.28 11.81 -19.99
N ARG A 13 50.15 11.16 -19.21
CA ARG A 13 50.07 9.72 -18.88
C ARG A 13 49.21 9.46 -17.63
N ARG A 14 49.14 10.43 -16.70
CA ARG A 14 48.26 10.37 -15.52
C ARG A 14 46.80 10.63 -15.89
N LEU A 15 46.53 11.60 -16.77
CA LEU A 15 45.18 11.88 -17.29
C LEU A 15 44.61 10.70 -18.11
N LYS A 16 45.44 10.01 -18.92
CA LYS A 16 45.01 8.79 -19.63
C LYS A 16 44.68 7.62 -18.72
N LYS A 17 45.23 7.56 -17.50
CA LYS A 17 44.90 6.53 -16.50
C LYS A 17 43.54 6.77 -15.83
N LEU A 18 43.11 8.03 -15.72
CA LEU A 18 41.80 8.40 -15.16
C LEU A 18 40.62 8.04 -16.09
N PHE A 19 40.88 7.81 -17.38
CA PHE A 19 39.88 7.44 -18.39
C PHE A 19 40.06 6.00 -18.92
N ASP A 20 40.58 5.07 -18.11
CA ASP A 20 40.54 3.65 -18.45
C ASP A 20 39.16 3.08 -18.07
N TRP A 21 38.26 3.06 -19.05
CA TRP A 21 36.91 2.50 -18.93
C TRP A 21 36.88 1.06 -18.45
N ARG A 22 37.94 0.26 -18.70
CA ARG A 22 38.04 -1.11 -18.18
C ARG A 22 38.25 -1.11 -16.67
N THR A 23 39.10 -0.22 -16.16
CA THR A 23 39.33 -0.06 -14.72
C THR A 23 38.07 0.44 -14.02
N TRP A 24 37.40 1.45 -14.57
CA TRP A 24 36.13 1.94 -14.04
C TRP A 24 35.04 0.86 -14.02
N HIS A 25 34.92 0.08 -15.11
CA HIS A 25 33.95 -1.01 -15.16
C HIS A 25 34.25 -2.11 -14.13
N TRP A 26 35.51 -2.53 -14.00
CA TRP A 26 35.91 -3.51 -12.99
C TRP A 26 35.66 -3.03 -11.56
N MET A 27 36.04 -1.79 -11.24
CA MET A 27 35.83 -1.22 -9.90
C MET A 27 34.36 -1.10 -9.56
N SER A 28 33.56 -0.50 -10.47
CA SER A 28 32.11 -0.35 -10.28
C SER A 28 31.41 -1.71 -10.19
N SER A 29 31.82 -2.70 -11.00
CA SER A 29 31.31 -4.08 -10.93
C SER A 29 31.60 -4.73 -9.58
N ALA A 30 32.84 -4.64 -9.08
CA ALA A 30 33.21 -5.22 -7.79
C ALA A 30 32.42 -4.60 -6.63
N VAL A 31 32.24 -3.28 -6.64
CA VAL A 31 31.44 -2.57 -5.63
C VAL A 31 29.96 -2.97 -5.70
N CYS A 32 29.40 -3.15 -6.90
CA CYS A 32 27.98 -3.41 -7.06
C CYS A 32 27.60 -4.89 -6.95
N LEU A 33 28.53 -5.83 -7.12
CA LEU A 33 28.22 -7.25 -7.39
C LEU A 33 27.32 -7.89 -6.32
N VAL A 34 27.72 -7.81 -5.05
CA VAL A 34 26.97 -8.43 -3.95
C VAL A 34 25.63 -7.73 -3.77
N GLY A 35 25.59 -6.41 -3.88
CA GLY A 35 24.35 -5.64 -3.81
C GLY A 35 23.38 -6.00 -4.93
N MET A 36 23.87 -6.17 -6.17
CA MET A 36 23.04 -6.56 -7.31
C MET A 36 22.45 -7.95 -7.12
N LEU A 37 23.23 -8.90 -6.61
CA LEU A 37 22.74 -10.23 -6.29
C LEU A 37 21.65 -10.18 -5.20
N LEU A 38 21.88 -9.43 -4.13
CA LEU A 38 20.91 -9.25 -3.05
C LEU A 38 19.61 -8.63 -3.57
N PHE A 39 19.69 -7.56 -4.38
CA PHE A 39 18.52 -6.91 -4.97
C PHE A 39 17.80 -7.82 -5.97
N ALA A 40 18.51 -8.64 -6.74
CA ALA A 40 17.89 -9.61 -7.64
C ALA A 40 17.10 -10.68 -6.86
N VAL A 41 17.68 -11.23 -5.79
CA VAL A 41 17.03 -12.24 -4.93
C VAL A 41 15.81 -11.64 -4.21
N THR A 42 15.96 -10.45 -3.62
CA THR A 42 14.84 -9.77 -2.94
C THR A 42 13.78 -9.23 -3.93
N GLY A 43 14.14 -9.01 -5.20
CA GLY A 43 13.17 -8.73 -6.26
C GLY A 43 12.22 -9.90 -6.51
N ILE A 44 12.71 -11.15 -6.40
CA ILE A 44 11.86 -12.34 -6.50
C ILE A 44 10.89 -12.41 -5.31
N THR A 45 11.38 -12.14 -4.10
CA THR A 45 10.54 -12.18 -2.89
C THR A 45 9.49 -11.07 -2.87
N LEU A 46 9.79 -9.90 -3.46
CA LEU A 46 8.83 -8.83 -3.66
C LEU A 46 7.67 -9.26 -4.58
N ASN A 47 7.98 -9.94 -5.69
CA ASN A 47 6.98 -10.37 -6.66
C ASN A 47 6.05 -11.49 -6.14
N HIS A 48 6.47 -12.20 -5.10
CA HIS A 48 5.74 -13.35 -4.53
C HIS A 48 5.42 -13.14 -3.05
N ALA A 49 5.38 -11.89 -2.58
CA ALA A 49 5.21 -11.55 -1.17
C ALA A 49 4.04 -12.33 -0.52
N SER A 50 2.86 -12.35 -1.14
CA SER A 50 1.68 -13.04 -0.61
C SER A 50 1.80 -14.57 -0.54
N GLN A 51 2.75 -15.18 -1.25
CA GLN A 51 2.95 -16.63 -1.30
C GLN A 51 4.04 -17.11 -0.33
N ILE A 52 4.95 -16.20 0.08
CA ILE A 52 6.15 -16.52 0.86
C ILE A 52 6.13 -15.87 2.25
N GLU A 53 5.29 -14.85 2.47
CA GLU A 53 5.22 -14.16 3.76
C GLU A 53 4.62 -15.04 4.86
N ALA A 54 5.20 -14.90 6.06
CA ALA A 54 4.73 -15.59 7.24
C ALA A 54 3.44 -14.95 7.78
N ALA A 55 2.66 -15.72 8.54
CA ALA A 55 1.54 -15.17 9.28
C ALA A 55 2.05 -14.06 10.23
N PRO A 56 1.39 -12.88 10.26
CA PRO A 56 1.83 -11.78 11.10
C PRO A 56 1.68 -12.12 12.58
N THR A 57 2.67 -11.72 13.38
CA THR A 57 2.65 -11.86 14.84
C THR A 57 2.50 -10.49 15.49
N THR A 58 1.49 -10.33 16.34
CA THR A 58 1.20 -9.09 17.06
C THR A 58 1.68 -9.17 18.50
N HIS A 59 2.36 -8.12 18.96
CA HIS A 59 2.78 -7.95 20.33
C HIS A 59 2.13 -6.69 20.89
N ALA A 60 1.23 -6.87 21.84
CA ALA A 60 0.61 -5.77 22.57
C ALA A 60 1.37 -5.47 23.87
N LYS A 61 1.43 -4.19 24.24
CA LYS A 61 1.93 -3.71 25.53
C LYS A 61 0.92 -2.72 26.10
N GLU A 62 0.58 -2.91 27.36
CA GLU A 62 -0.37 -2.07 28.09
C GLU A 62 0.29 -1.52 29.35
N ALA A 63 -0.02 -0.27 29.67
CA ALA A 63 0.45 0.39 30.87
C ALA A 63 -0.48 1.53 31.28
N VAL A 64 -0.24 2.11 32.45
CA VAL A 64 -0.87 3.36 32.86
C VAL A 64 0.23 4.38 33.12
N LEU A 65 0.08 5.57 32.54
CA LEU A 65 1.03 6.66 32.72
C LEU A 65 1.00 7.15 34.17
N PRO A 66 2.16 7.48 34.77
CA PRO A 66 2.19 8.22 36.03
C PRO A 66 1.43 9.54 35.90
N SER A 67 0.68 9.93 36.93
CA SER A 67 -0.18 11.13 36.89
C SER A 67 0.59 12.40 36.51
N ALA A 68 1.81 12.59 37.03
CA ALA A 68 2.66 13.72 36.66
C ALA A 68 3.02 13.74 35.16
N LEU A 69 3.15 12.57 34.53
CA LEU A 69 3.44 12.44 33.11
C LEU A 69 2.20 12.73 32.27
N LEU A 70 1.03 12.23 32.70
CA LEU A 70 -0.26 12.52 32.07
C LEU A 70 -0.55 14.03 32.06
N THR A 71 -0.33 14.73 33.17
CA THR A 71 -0.48 16.19 33.24
C THR A 71 0.44 16.91 32.26
N GLN A 72 1.69 16.48 32.14
CA GLN A 72 2.64 17.07 31.18
C GLN A 72 2.24 16.79 29.72
N LEU A 73 1.71 15.60 29.45
CA LEU A 73 1.23 15.20 28.13
C LEU A 73 0.01 16.06 27.72
N ASN A 74 -0.96 16.22 28.62
CA ASN A 74 -2.13 17.07 28.42
C ASN A 74 -1.76 18.56 28.23
N ALA A 75 -0.76 19.06 28.96
CA ALA A 75 -0.24 20.41 28.74
C ALA A 75 0.49 20.58 27.39
N ALA A 76 0.93 19.48 26.78
CA ALA A 76 1.54 19.44 25.45
C ALA A 76 0.55 19.09 24.34
N ALA A 77 -0.76 19.07 24.63
CA ALA A 77 -1.80 18.82 23.64
C ALA A 77 -1.63 19.74 22.41
N GLU A 78 -1.94 19.18 21.23
CA GLU A 78 -1.83 19.83 19.93
C GLU A 78 -0.40 20.15 19.47
N GLN A 79 0.63 19.92 20.30
CA GLN A 79 2.02 20.09 19.89
C GLN A 79 2.48 18.93 19.00
N THR A 80 3.33 19.24 18.02
CA THR A 80 3.89 18.22 17.12
C THR A 80 4.92 17.31 17.76
N ALA A 81 5.49 17.70 18.91
CA ALA A 81 6.55 16.97 19.59
C ALA A 81 6.13 16.55 21.00
N LEU A 82 6.37 15.27 21.34
CA LEU A 82 6.06 14.76 22.67
C LEU A 82 7.09 15.22 23.72
N PRO A 83 6.68 15.47 24.98
CA PRO A 83 7.58 15.85 26.06
C PRO A 83 8.75 14.88 26.24
N ARG A 84 9.95 15.38 26.55
CA ARG A 84 11.14 14.53 26.77
C ARG A 84 10.94 13.52 27.90
N SER A 85 10.22 13.91 28.94
CA SER A 85 9.81 13.02 30.04
C SER A 85 9.01 11.82 29.53
N PHE A 86 8.09 12.04 28.58
CA PHE A 86 7.31 10.98 27.97
C PHE A 86 8.17 10.09 27.08
N GLN A 87 9.07 10.68 26.28
CA GLN A 87 9.99 9.90 25.43
C GLN A 87 10.88 8.98 26.27
N SER A 88 11.42 9.47 27.41
CA SER A 88 12.21 8.65 28.34
C SER A 88 11.39 7.54 29.00
N TRP A 89 10.16 7.85 29.44
CA TRP A 89 9.24 6.84 29.98
C TRP A 89 8.92 5.76 28.94
N TYR A 90 8.55 6.17 27.73
CA TYR A 90 8.25 5.26 26.62
C TYR A 90 9.44 4.35 26.31
N GLN A 91 10.67 4.89 26.27
CA GLN A 91 11.86 4.08 26.03
C GLN A 91 12.10 3.07 27.15
N SER A 92 11.91 3.47 28.40
CA SER A 92 12.06 2.57 29.55
C SER A 92 11.03 1.43 29.55
N HIS A 93 9.81 1.69 29.07
CA HIS A 93 8.70 0.74 29.12
C HIS A 93 8.63 -0.17 27.89
N THR A 94 8.88 0.39 26.71
CA THR A 94 8.82 -0.36 25.45
C THR A 94 10.16 -1.00 25.08
N GLY A 95 11.28 -0.49 25.62
CA GLY A 95 12.64 -0.88 25.22
C GLY A 95 13.11 -0.23 23.92
N THR A 96 12.29 0.63 23.31
CA THR A 96 12.58 1.28 22.02
C THR A 96 12.47 2.80 22.13
N ALA A 97 13.41 3.53 21.54
CA ALA A 97 13.31 4.98 21.46
C ALA A 97 12.32 5.39 20.37
N LEU A 98 11.57 6.48 20.60
CA LEU A 98 10.70 7.03 19.57
C LEU A 98 11.53 7.67 18.45
N PRO A 99 11.09 7.59 17.18
CA PRO A 99 11.73 8.28 16.06
C PRO A 99 11.78 9.80 16.29
N ALA A 100 12.77 10.48 15.72
CA ALA A 100 12.88 11.94 15.83
C ALA A 100 11.74 12.70 15.14
N LEU A 101 11.16 12.11 14.08
CA LEU A 101 10.01 12.63 13.36
C LEU A 101 8.83 11.70 13.61
N GLN A 102 7.87 12.15 14.41
CA GLN A 102 6.65 11.41 14.74
C GLN A 102 5.46 12.13 14.11
N GLN A 103 4.53 11.36 13.56
CA GLN A 103 3.21 11.89 13.23
C GLN A 103 2.31 11.71 14.45
N VAL A 104 2.31 12.74 15.29
CA VAL A 104 1.50 12.80 16.50
C VAL A 104 0.10 13.29 16.12
N GLN A 105 -0.92 12.52 16.49
CA GLN A 105 -2.32 12.86 16.26
C GLN A 105 -2.99 13.05 17.61
N TRP A 106 -3.45 14.27 17.86
CA TRP A 106 -4.20 14.61 19.07
C TRP A 106 -5.68 14.59 18.77
N SER A 107 -6.45 14.07 19.71
CA SER A 107 -7.91 14.20 19.80
C SER A 107 -8.29 14.68 21.21
N GLU A 108 -9.58 14.90 21.44
CA GLU A 108 -10.09 15.36 22.75
C GLU A 108 -9.78 14.38 23.89
N TYR A 109 -9.77 13.07 23.62
CA TYR A 109 -9.63 12.02 24.63
C TYR A 109 -8.43 11.09 24.40
N GLU A 110 -7.75 11.19 23.26
CA GLU A 110 -6.72 10.24 22.87
C GLU A 110 -5.54 10.94 22.19
N LEU A 111 -4.33 10.51 22.53
CA LEU A 111 -3.11 10.73 21.77
C LEU A 111 -2.77 9.47 20.98
N TYR A 112 -2.75 9.55 19.65
CA TYR A 112 -2.37 8.45 18.77
C TYR A 112 -1.06 8.75 18.04
N VAL A 113 -0.17 7.76 17.95
CA VAL A 113 1.09 7.87 17.20
C VAL A 113 1.32 6.62 16.36
N ALA A 114 1.48 6.83 15.05
CA ALA A 114 1.91 5.78 14.13
C ALA A 114 3.43 5.59 14.20
N LEU A 115 3.86 4.34 14.32
CA LEU A 115 5.26 3.92 14.36
C LEU A 115 5.55 2.91 13.23
N PRO A 116 5.49 3.34 11.96
CA PRO A 116 5.75 2.47 10.83
C PRO A 116 7.20 1.96 10.88
N ARG A 117 7.40 0.66 10.63
CA ARG A 117 8.70 -0.01 10.68
C ARG A 117 8.92 -0.85 9.43
N ALA A 118 10.15 -1.25 9.16
CA ALA A 118 10.43 -2.22 8.12
C ALA A 118 9.99 -3.63 8.60
N GLY A 119 9.33 -4.38 7.72
CA GLY A 119 8.89 -5.75 8.00
C GLY A 119 7.69 -5.86 8.92
N GLY A 120 6.94 -4.77 9.11
CA GLY A 120 5.85 -4.76 10.06
C GLY A 120 5.20 -3.39 10.18
N ASP A 121 4.35 -3.23 11.17
CA ASP A 121 3.78 -1.94 11.55
C ASP A 121 3.74 -1.83 13.07
N GLY A 122 3.62 -0.61 13.56
CA GLY A 122 3.47 -0.34 14.98
C GLY A 122 2.69 0.93 15.19
N TRP A 123 2.04 1.01 16.34
CA TRP A 123 1.34 2.21 16.79
C TRP A 123 1.19 2.16 18.31
N PHE A 124 0.92 3.31 18.90
CA PHE A 124 0.43 3.38 20.26
C PHE A 124 -0.61 4.46 20.42
N SER A 125 -1.47 4.28 21.40
CA SER A 125 -2.45 5.26 21.86
C SER A 125 -2.33 5.50 23.36
N ILE A 126 -2.75 6.69 23.78
CA ILE A 126 -2.89 7.05 25.18
C ILE A 126 -4.25 7.71 25.39
N ALA A 127 -5.05 7.17 26.30
CA ALA A 127 -6.24 7.83 26.80
C ALA A 127 -5.82 9.01 27.69
N LEU A 128 -6.25 10.22 27.35
CA LEU A 128 -5.82 11.48 27.98
C LEU A 128 -6.51 11.77 29.32
N ASP A 129 -7.61 11.08 29.59
CA ASP A 129 -8.39 11.13 30.83
C ASP A 129 -7.88 10.13 31.87
N SER A 130 -7.62 8.88 31.48
CA SER A 130 -7.19 7.80 32.37
C SER A 130 -5.67 7.60 32.41
N GLY A 131 -4.96 8.03 31.37
CA GLY A 131 -3.54 7.76 31.18
C GLY A 131 -3.25 6.33 30.73
N GLU A 132 -4.25 5.56 30.33
CA GLU A 132 -4.05 4.21 29.77
C GLU A 132 -3.26 4.28 28.48
N PHE A 133 -2.14 3.57 28.43
CA PHE A 133 -1.27 3.42 27.28
C PHE A 133 -1.48 2.04 26.68
N TYR A 134 -1.75 2.01 25.38
CA TYR A 134 -1.83 0.80 24.60
C TYR A 134 -0.87 0.89 23.41
N GLN A 135 -0.07 -0.14 23.19
CA GLN A 135 0.80 -0.26 22.03
C GLN A 135 0.59 -1.62 21.38
N GLU A 136 0.54 -1.62 20.06
CA GLU A 136 0.59 -2.84 19.27
C GLU A 136 1.69 -2.74 18.23
N ILE A 137 2.49 -3.81 18.15
CA ILE A 137 3.54 -3.98 17.15
C ILE A 137 3.25 -5.27 16.39
N THR A 138 3.09 -5.16 15.07
CA THR A 138 2.92 -6.28 14.16
C THR A 138 4.23 -6.57 13.45
N ASP A 139 4.72 -7.81 13.53
CA ASP A 139 5.84 -8.32 12.73
C ASP A 139 5.31 -9.24 11.62
N ARG A 140 5.72 -8.98 10.37
CA ARG A 140 5.33 -9.75 9.17
C ARG A 140 6.43 -10.72 8.73
N GLY A 141 7.46 -10.86 9.54
CA GLY A 141 8.58 -11.76 9.32
C GLY A 141 9.68 -11.18 8.42
N TRP A 142 10.75 -11.97 8.32
CA TRP A 142 12.00 -11.58 7.68
C TRP A 142 11.87 -11.30 6.17
N VAL A 143 10.93 -11.94 5.48
CA VAL A 143 10.66 -11.71 4.04
C VAL A 143 10.11 -10.31 3.82
N SER A 144 9.10 -9.91 4.61
CA SER A 144 8.54 -8.56 4.58
C SER A 144 9.59 -7.51 4.96
N TYR A 145 10.47 -7.82 5.92
CA TYR A 145 11.60 -6.97 6.30
C TYR A 145 12.58 -6.73 5.15
N LEU A 146 13.03 -7.80 4.47
CA LEU A 146 13.91 -7.68 3.30
C LEU A 146 13.24 -6.95 2.13
N ASN A 147 11.93 -7.17 1.94
CA ASN A 147 11.14 -6.47 0.93
C ASN A 147 11.08 -4.96 1.22
N ASP A 148 10.86 -4.54 2.46
CA ASP A 148 10.87 -3.13 2.85
C ASP A 148 12.27 -2.51 2.77
N LEU A 149 13.32 -3.26 3.11
CA LEU A 149 14.71 -2.83 2.88
C LEU A 149 14.99 -2.61 1.39
N HIS A 150 14.55 -3.51 0.50
CA HIS A 150 14.71 -3.34 -0.95
C HIS A 150 14.02 -2.07 -1.45
N LYS A 151 12.82 -1.77 -0.93
CA LYS A 151 12.05 -0.56 -1.27
C LYS A 151 12.58 0.72 -0.58
N GLY A 152 13.47 0.60 0.41
CA GLY A 152 13.84 1.71 1.29
C GLY A 152 12.72 2.19 2.21
N ARG A 153 11.61 1.45 2.34
CA ARG A 153 10.40 1.84 3.09
C ARG A 153 10.63 1.73 4.60
N ASN A 154 10.26 2.78 5.35
CA ASN A 154 10.38 2.83 6.82
C ASN A 154 11.79 2.50 7.34
N THR A 155 12.82 2.76 6.54
CA THR A 155 14.23 2.51 6.87
C THR A 155 14.94 3.77 7.35
N GLY A 156 16.05 3.57 8.07
CA GLY A 156 16.89 4.68 8.55
C GLY A 156 17.53 5.48 7.42
N PHE A 157 17.98 6.70 7.74
CA PHE A 157 18.68 7.59 6.80
C PHE A 157 19.89 6.92 6.13
N ALA A 158 20.72 6.21 6.89
CA ALA A 158 21.91 5.54 6.35
C ALA A 158 21.59 4.51 5.26
N TRP A 159 20.49 3.76 5.43
CA TRP A 159 20.08 2.76 4.44
C TRP A 159 19.55 3.40 3.16
N ARG A 160 18.74 4.46 3.27
CA ARG A 160 18.28 5.23 2.11
C ARG A 160 19.46 5.80 1.32
N MET A 161 20.43 6.40 2.01
CA MET A 161 21.66 6.90 1.37
C MET A 161 22.48 5.78 0.72
N PHE A 162 22.54 4.60 1.36
CA PHE A 162 23.19 3.44 0.77
C PHE A 162 22.54 3.03 -0.56
N ILE A 163 21.21 2.95 -0.63
CA ILE A 163 20.48 2.64 -1.87
C ILE A 163 20.77 3.68 -2.95
N ASP A 164 20.75 4.97 -2.61
CA ASP A 164 21.01 6.05 -3.57
C ASP A 164 22.43 5.96 -4.14
N VAL A 165 23.45 5.82 -3.28
CA VAL A 165 24.84 5.66 -3.70
C VAL A 165 25.04 4.38 -4.51
N PHE A 166 24.43 3.27 -4.08
CA PHE A 166 24.47 2.00 -4.78
C PHE A 166 23.84 2.10 -6.18
N SER A 167 22.73 2.83 -6.32
CA SER A 167 22.08 3.07 -7.62
C SER A 167 22.99 3.86 -8.58
N VAL A 168 23.69 4.88 -8.07
CA VAL A 168 24.67 5.64 -8.86
C VAL A 168 25.83 4.75 -9.29
N ALA A 169 26.32 3.88 -8.41
CA ALA A 169 27.36 2.92 -8.75
C ALA A 169 26.88 1.92 -9.83
N CYS A 170 25.63 1.46 -9.76
CA CYS A 170 25.00 0.63 -10.78
C CYS A 170 24.89 1.35 -12.13
N ILE A 171 24.53 2.64 -12.14
CA ILE A 171 24.50 3.46 -13.37
C ILE A 171 25.88 3.53 -14.00
N VAL A 172 26.92 3.81 -13.21
CA VAL A 172 28.31 3.83 -13.71
C VAL A 172 28.71 2.46 -14.25
N PHE A 173 28.38 1.37 -13.54
CA PHE A 173 28.63 0.00 -13.98
C PHE A 173 27.95 -0.29 -15.34
N SER A 174 26.67 0.05 -15.50
CA SER A 174 25.91 -0.17 -16.74
C SER A 174 26.46 0.68 -17.90
N LEU A 175 26.75 1.96 -17.68
CA LEU A 175 27.29 2.85 -18.73
C LEU A 175 28.68 2.43 -19.21
N THR A 176 29.56 2.10 -18.26
CA THR A 176 30.92 1.62 -18.58
C THR A 176 30.87 0.26 -19.30
N GLY A 177 29.95 -0.62 -18.90
CA GLY A 177 29.70 -1.90 -19.57
C GLY A 177 29.20 -1.73 -21.00
N LEU A 178 28.22 -0.84 -21.21
CA LEU A 178 27.70 -0.52 -22.54
C LEU A 178 28.78 0.08 -23.46
N TRP A 179 29.65 0.95 -22.92
CA TRP A 179 30.78 1.50 -23.68
C TRP A 179 31.79 0.42 -24.08
N LEU A 180 32.13 -0.49 -23.16
CA LEU A 180 33.00 -1.63 -23.47
C LEU A 180 32.37 -2.54 -24.53
N LEU A 181 31.07 -2.75 -24.45
CA LEU A 181 30.31 -3.56 -25.40
C LEU A 181 30.33 -2.92 -26.80
N TYR A 182 30.10 -1.61 -26.91
CA TYR A 182 30.25 -0.84 -28.15
C TYR A 182 31.65 -1.03 -28.76
N LYS A 183 32.70 -0.85 -27.95
CA LYS A 183 34.09 -0.96 -28.42
C LYS A 183 34.44 -2.35 -28.96
N HIS A 184 33.92 -3.42 -28.37
CA HIS A 184 34.24 -4.80 -28.74
C HIS A 184 33.17 -5.46 -29.65
N SER A 185 32.16 -4.71 -30.09
CA SER A 185 31.03 -5.23 -30.91
C SER A 185 31.38 -5.56 -32.36
N ARG A 186 32.49 -5.04 -32.91
CA ARG A 186 32.84 -5.16 -34.34
C ARG A 186 32.94 -6.59 -34.88
N GLY A 187 33.14 -7.60 -34.01
CA GLY A 187 33.16 -9.02 -34.37
C GLY A 187 31.92 -9.81 -33.94
N ARG A 188 30.92 -9.18 -33.31
CA ARG A 188 29.77 -9.85 -32.69
C ARG A 188 28.47 -9.21 -33.16
N LYS A 189 27.94 -9.70 -34.28
CA LYS A 189 26.68 -9.20 -34.89
C LYS A 189 25.47 -9.26 -33.95
N SER A 190 25.47 -10.18 -32.98
CA SER A 190 24.39 -10.36 -31.99
C SER A 190 24.39 -9.33 -30.85
N THR A 191 25.47 -8.56 -30.67
CA THR A 191 25.61 -7.64 -29.53
C THR A 191 24.49 -6.62 -29.43
N TRP A 192 24.18 -5.89 -30.51
CA TRP A 192 23.16 -4.85 -30.51
C TRP A 192 21.72 -5.40 -30.50
N PRO A 193 21.39 -6.47 -31.24
CA PRO A 193 20.10 -7.15 -31.10
C PRO A 193 19.78 -7.57 -29.66
N LEU A 194 20.76 -8.12 -28.93
CA LEU A 194 20.56 -8.53 -27.53
C LEU A 194 20.36 -7.33 -26.59
N VAL A 195 21.12 -6.24 -26.77
CA VAL A 195 20.93 -5.00 -25.99
C VAL A 195 19.55 -4.41 -26.26
N ALA A 196 19.12 -4.36 -27.53
CA ALA A 196 17.79 -3.89 -27.90
C ALA A 196 16.69 -4.79 -27.32
N ALA A 197 16.85 -6.12 -27.37
CA ALA A 197 15.90 -7.06 -26.80
C ALA A 197 15.71 -6.85 -25.28
N GLY A 198 16.77 -6.49 -24.54
CA GLY A 198 16.70 -6.19 -23.11
C GLY A 198 15.79 -5.00 -22.76
N PHE A 199 15.56 -4.08 -23.70
CA PHE A 199 14.60 -2.97 -23.54
C PHE A 199 13.24 -3.28 -24.18
N VAL A 200 13.26 -3.83 -25.39
CA VAL A 200 12.04 -4.10 -26.17
C VAL A 200 11.16 -5.16 -25.50
N LEU A 201 11.73 -6.24 -24.94
CA LEU A 201 10.94 -7.29 -24.30
C LEU A 201 10.12 -6.77 -23.10
N PRO A 202 10.69 -6.05 -22.12
CA PRO A 202 9.89 -5.43 -21.06
C PRO A 202 8.81 -4.48 -21.58
N VAL A 203 9.11 -3.66 -22.60
CA VAL A 203 8.13 -2.75 -23.21
C VAL A 203 6.99 -3.54 -23.85
N LEU A 204 7.29 -4.61 -24.59
CA LEU A 204 6.28 -5.48 -25.19
C LEU A 204 5.42 -6.16 -24.12
N VAL A 205 6.02 -6.61 -23.01
CA VAL A 205 5.28 -7.17 -21.87
C VAL A 205 4.33 -6.13 -21.26
N LEU A 206 4.76 -4.88 -21.11
CA LEU A 206 3.89 -3.78 -20.66
C LEU A 206 2.79 -3.43 -21.67
N MET A 207 3.02 -3.68 -22.96
CA MET A 207 2.03 -3.51 -24.02
C MET A 207 1.06 -4.69 -24.13
N VAL A 208 1.37 -5.85 -23.55
CA VAL A 208 0.35 -6.89 -23.35
C VAL A 208 -0.68 -6.28 -22.39
N PRO A 209 -1.95 -6.15 -22.78
CA PRO A 209 -2.97 -5.70 -21.85
C PRO A 209 -3.00 -6.70 -20.68
N VAL A 210 -2.41 -6.33 -19.53
CA VAL A 210 -2.45 -7.10 -18.26
C VAL A 210 -3.84 -6.99 -17.62
N HIS A 211 -4.85 -6.73 -18.43
CA HIS A 211 -6.24 -6.68 -18.06
C HIS A 211 -6.83 -8.03 -18.43
N ALA A 212 -6.47 -9.06 -17.68
CA ALA A 212 -7.45 -10.11 -17.39
C ALA A 212 -8.45 -9.46 -16.40
N LYS A 213 -9.26 -8.54 -16.91
CA LYS A 213 -10.20 -7.75 -16.11
C LYS A 213 -11.46 -8.57 -15.93
N ALA A 214 -11.59 -9.12 -14.73
CA ALA A 214 -12.85 -9.64 -14.23
C ALA A 214 -13.83 -8.46 -14.08
N ASP A 215 -15.12 -8.74 -14.21
CA ASP A 215 -16.13 -7.78 -13.77
C ASP A 215 -15.91 -7.56 -12.28
N GLU A 216 -15.62 -6.33 -11.83
CA GLU A 216 -15.30 -6.05 -10.43
C GLU A 216 -15.80 -4.68 -9.97
N VAL A 217 -15.98 -4.56 -8.64
CA VAL A 217 -16.23 -3.29 -7.96
C VAL A 217 -15.10 -3.06 -6.96
N GLU A 218 -14.32 -2.00 -7.17
CA GLU A 218 -13.36 -1.51 -6.19
C GLU A 218 -14.02 -0.45 -5.30
N ILE A 219 -13.91 -0.61 -3.99
CA ILE A 219 -14.45 0.32 -3.00
C ILE A 219 -13.30 0.78 -2.10
N THR A 220 -12.99 2.07 -2.12
CA THR A 220 -12.00 2.67 -1.24
C THR A 220 -12.67 3.29 -0.02
N ILE A 221 -12.34 2.75 1.15
CA ILE A 221 -12.77 3.28 2.45
C ILE A 221 -11.71 4.28 2.93
N PRO A 222 -12.06 5.56 3.13
CA PRO A 222 -11.12 6.56 3.59
C PRO A 222 -10.73 6.31 5.06
N ARG A 223 -9.53 6.73 5.42
CA ARG A 223 -9.15 6.84 6.82
C ARG A 223 -9.82 8.09 7.39
N LEU A 224 -10.71 7.91 8.37
CA LEU A 224 -11.32 9.01 9.10
C LEU A 224 -10.54 9.30 10.38
N ASN A 225 -10.49 10.57 10.75
CA ASN A 225 -9.93 11.03 12.01
C ASN A 225 -11.07 11.19 13.02
N VAL A 226 -11.41 10.10 13.71
CA VAL A 226 -12.48 10.02 14.72
C VAL A 226 -11.95 9.35 15.97
N ALA A 227 -12.47 9.72 17.14
CA ALA A 227 -12.01 9.22 18.45
C ALA A 227 -12.21 7.70 18.60
N GLU A 228 -13.28 7.14 18.04
CA GLU A 228 -13.50 5.69 18.01
C GLU A 228 -13.79 5.26 16.58
N TYR A 229 -12.90 4.45 16.00
CA TYR A 229 -13.04 3.99 14.62
C TYR A 229 -13.79 2.66 14.55
N HIS A 230 -15.04 2.72 14.11
CA HIS A 230 -15.78 1.53 13.69
C HIS A 230 -15.63 1.32 12.17
N PRO A 231 -15.23 0.12 11.71
CA PRO A 231 -15.32 -0.25 10.31
C PRO A 231 -16.75 -0.07 9.76
N PRO A 232 -16.93 0.62 8.62
CA PRO A 232 -18.27 0.86 8.09
C PRO A 232 -18.89 -0.44 7.58
N TYR A 233 -20.20 -0.53 7.72
CA TYR A 233 -21.02 -1.53 7.08
C TYR A 233 -21.23 -1.09 5.64
N ILE A 234 -21.19 -2.02 4.70
CA ILE A 234 -21.28 -1.71 3.28
C ILE A 234 -22.29 -2.63 2.63
N ALA A 235 -23.21 -2.09 1.83
CA ALA A 235 -24.06 -2.87 0.94
C ALA A 235 -23.84 -2.46 -0.52
N VAL A 236 -23.76 -3.47 -1.38
CA VAL A 236 -23.64 -3.34 -2.83
C VAL A 236 -24.76 -4.14 -3.48
N TRP A 237 -25.57 -3.48 -4.29
CA TRP A 237 -26.68 -4.11 -5.00
C TRP A 237 -26.95 -3.44 -6.34
N LEU A 238 -27.51 -4.19 -7.28
CA LEU A 238 -27.94 -3.69 -8.57
C LEU A 238 -29.44 -3.38 -8.54
N ALA A 239 -29.84 -2.26 -9.13
CA ALA A 239 -31.25 -1.91 -9.29
C ALA A 239 -31.57 -1.46 -10.72
N ASN A 240 -32.81 -1.68 -11.14
CA ASN A 240 -33.31 -1.23 -12.45
C ASN A 240 -33.64 0.28 -12.46
N SER A 241 -34.05 0.79 -13.62
CA SER A 241 -34.48 2.19 -13.81
C SER A 241 -35.61 2.67 -12.89
N LYS A 242 -36.41 1.75 -12.32
CA LYS A 242 -37.45 2.03 -11.31
C LYS A 242 -36.92 2.00 -9.87
N GLN A 243 -35.61 1.89 -9.69
CA GLN A 243 -34.93 1.69 -8.40
C GLN A 243 -35.40 0.44 -7.63
N GLN A 244 -35.89 -0.57 -8.34
CA GLN A 244 -36.19 -1.87 -7.75
C GLN A 244 -34.91 -2.71 -7.78
N ARG A 245 -34.57 -3.30 -6.64
CA ARG A 245 -33.42 -4.21 -6.51
C ARG A 245 -33.61 -5.39 -7.45
N VAL A 246 -32.58 -5.73 -8.22
CA VAL A 246 -32.53 -6.92 -9.08
C VAL A 246 -31.56 -7.98 -8.53
N ALA A 247 -30.43 -7.56 -7.96
CA ALA A 247 -29.45 -8.47 -7.36
C ALA A 247 -28.80 -7.83 -6.12
N ASP A 248 -28.55 -8.60 -5.06
CA ASP A 248 -27.65 -8.21 -3.97
C ASP A 248 -26.29 -8.84 -4.23
N ILE A 249 -25.23 -8.04 -4.12
CA ILE A 249 -23.88 -8.44 -4.53
C ILE A 249 -22.99 -8.61 -3.30
N ALA A 250 -22.97 -7.62 -2.41
CA ALA A 250 -22.17 -7.72 -1.19
C ALA A 250 -22.87 -7.02 -0.03
N VAL A 251 -22.77 -7.60 1.17
CA VAL A 251 -23.16 -6.99 2.43
C VAL A 251 -22.07 -7.26 3.45
N TRP A 252 -21.29 -6.24 3.78
CA TRP A 252 -20.23 -6.29 4.78
C TRP A 252 -20.75 -5.77 6.11
N TYR A 253 -20.68 -6.59 7.14
CA TYR A 253 -21.07 -6.24 8.50
C TYR A 253 -20.27 -7.06 9.52
N ASP A 254 -20.40 -6.71 10.80
CA ASP A 254 -19.72 -7.45 11.85
C ASP A 254 -20.44 -8.76 12.16
N VAL A 255 -19.96 -9.84 11.54
CA VAL A 255 -20.48 -11.20 11.73
C VAL A 255 -20.01 -11.85 13.03
N ASN A 256 -19.00 -11.29 13.70
CA ASN A 256 -18.34 -11.91 14.84
C ASN A 256 -18.77 -11.33 16.19
N MET A 257 -19.60 -10.29 16.21
CA MET A 257 -20.19 -9.77 17.44
C MET A 257 -20.96 -10.87 18.19
N ALA A 258 -20.81 -10.88 19.52
CA ALA A 258 -21.57 -11.74 20.41
C ALA A 258 -23.07 -11.59 20.13
N ASP A 259 -23.84 -12.67 20.32
CA ASP A 259 -25.30 -12.67 20.16
C ASP A 259 -25.84 -12.13 18.82
N LYS A 260 -25.01 -12.14 17.76
CA LYS A 260 -25.31 -11.59 16.43
C LYS A 260 -25.69 -10.10 16.46
N GLU A 261 -25.12 -9.35 17.41
CA GLU A 261 -25.46 -7.94 17.56
C GLU A 261 -25.15 -7.09 16.32
N GLY A 262 -24.20 -7.50 15.49
CA GLY A 262 -23.91 -6.83 14.23
C GLY A 262 -25.10 -6.73 13.29
N GLU A 263 -26.04 -7.70 13.32
CA GLU A 263 -27.25 -7.61 12.50
C GLU A 263 -28.16 -6.42 12.88
N LYS A 264 -28.05 -5.92 14.12
CA LYS A 264 -28.84 -4.76 14.61
C LYS A 264 -28.53 -3.48 13.85
N TRP A 265 -27.31 -3.35 13.33
CA TRP A 265 -26.80 -2.15 12.64
C TRP A 265 -27.05 -2.20 11.13
N LEU A 266 -27.43 -3.35 10.56
CA LEU A 266 -27.79 -3.47 9.14
C LEU A 266 -28.92 -2.53 8.71
N LYS A 267 -29.80 -2.15 9.65
CA LYS A 267 -30.87 -1.17 9.41
C LYS A 267 -30.37 0.24 9.09
N ASP A 268 -29.11 0.55 9.43
CA ASP A 268 -28.50 1.86 9.19
C ASP A 268 -28.04 2.02 7.73
N LEU A 269 -27.90 0.91 6.99
CA LEU A 269 -27.88 0.87 5.53
C LEU A 269 -29.30 1.13 4.99
N ARG A 270 -29.86 2.30 5.29
CA ARG A 270 -31.30 2.61 5.18
C ARG A 270 -31.88 2.35 3.79
N LEU A 271 -31.13 2.63 2.72
CA LEU A 271 -31.65 2.46 1.36
C LEU A 271 -31.70 0.98 1.01
N TRP A 272 -30.60 0.26 1.18
CA TRP A 272 -30.53 -1.17 1.01
C TRP A 272 -31.53 -1.92 1.89
N TRP A 273 -31.63 -1.58 3.18
CA TRP A 273 -32.53 -2.21 4.14
C TRP A 273 -34.00 -2.17 3.69
N ARG A 274 -34.43 -1.01 3.17
CA ARG A 274 -35.80 -0.83 2.65
C ARG A 274 -36.06 -1.58 1.35
N ARG A 275 -35.02 -1.77 0.52
CA ARG A 275 -35.13 -2.36 -0.83
C ARG A 275 -34.92 -3.88 -0.83
N SER A 276 -34.12 -4.39 0.08
CA SER A 276 -33.74 -5.80 0.15
C SER A 276 -33.59 -6.32 1.58
N GLY A 277 -32.76 -5.65 2.40
CA GLY A 277 -32.27 -6.19 3.67
C GLY A 277 -33.33 -6.68 4.65
N ARG A 278 -34.44 -5.96 4.82
CA ARG A 278 -35.49 -6.26 5.82
C ARG A 278 -36.18 -7.62 5.66
N SER A 279 -36.08 -8.24 4.48
CA SER A 279 -36.70 -9.53 4.15
C SER A 279 -35.70 -10.68 4.05
N LEU A 280 -34.41 -10.40 4.21
CA LEU A 280 -33.35 -11.40 4.14
C LEU A 280 -33.11 -12.04 5.51
N SER A 281 -32.79 -13.33 5.51
CA SER A 281 -32.22 -14.01 6.67
C SER A 281 -30.69 -13.89 6.58
N MET A 282 -30.07 -13.30 7.58
CA MET A 282 -28.62 -13.12 7.62
C MET A 282 -27.93 -14.28 8.37
N PRO A 283 -26.68 -14.64 8.00
CA PRO A 283 -25.95 -14.20 6.82
C PRO A 283 -26.48 -14.84 5.53
N VAL A 284 -26.44 -14.10 4.42
CA VAL A 284 -26.72 -14.62 3.07
C VAL A 284 -25.43 -15.18 2.46
N ASP A 285 -25.47 -16.45 2.04
CA ASP A 285 -24.33 -17.11 1.40
C ASP A 285 -23.91 -16.42 0.09
N GLY A 286 -22.62 -16.32 -0.15
CA GLY A 286 -22.03 -15.63 -1.31
C GLY A 286 -22.15 -14.09 -1.33
N VAL A 287 -23.05 -13.50 -0.53
CA VAL A 287 -23.26 -12.03 -0.46
C VAL A 287 -22.63 -11.45 0.82
N THR A 288 -22.64 -12.19 1.92
CA THR A 288 -22.19 -11.67 3.22
C THR A 288 -20.67 -11.72 3.36
N GLY A 289 -20.08 -10.67 3.96
CA GLY A 289 -18.68 -10.64 4.36
C GLY A 289 -18.43 -9.83 5.64
N ALA A 290 -17.22 -9.92 6.18
CA ALA A 290 -16.80 -9.10 7.31
C ALA A 290 -16.56 -7.64 6.90
N THR A 291 -16.76 -6.71 7.84
CA THR A 291 -16.38 -5.29 7.65
C THR A 291 -14.90 -5.13 7.30
N ARG A 292 -14.58 -4.02 6.62
CA ARG A 292 -13.23 -3.72 6.15
C ARG A 292 -12.70 -2.43 6.81
N ARG A 293 -11.43 -2.48 7.22
CA ARG A 293 -10.67 -1.29 7.68
C ARG A 293 -10.33 -0.36 6.50
N PRO A 294 -9.85 0.88 6.75
CA PRO A 294 -9.48 1.81 5.69
C PRO A 294 -8.53 1.19 4.65
N GLY A 295 -8.79 1.47 3.38
CA GLY A 295 -8.09 0.87 2.24
C GLY A 295 -9.04 0.54 1.10
N THR A 296 -8.50 -0.05 0.03
CA THR A 296 -9.30 -0.49 -1.13
C THR A 296 -9.65 -1.96 -1.00
N ALA A 297 -10.94 -2.27 -1.09
CA ALA A 297 -11.47 -3.61 -1.15
C ALA A 297 -12.06 -3.88 -2.54
N LYS A 298 -11.85 -5.11 -3.05
CA LYS A 298 -12.36 -5.55 -4.36
C LYS A 298 -13.48 -6.56 -4.16
N ILE A 299 -14.53 -6.43 -4.98
CA ILE A 299 -15.62 -7.39 -5.09
C ILE A 299 -15.60 -7.95 -6.51
N ASP A 300 -15.39 -9.25 -6.64
CA ASP A 300 -15.50 -9.95 -7.91
C ASP A 300 -16.98 -10.10 -8.30
N LEU A 301 -17.38 -9.61 -9.47
CA LEU A 301 -18.74 -9.71 -10.01
C LEU A 301 -18.94 -10.95 -10.89
N THR A 302 -17.89 -11.75 -11.13
CA THR A 302 -17.96 -12.96 -11.96
C THR A 302 -19.10 -13.90 -11.56
N PRO A 303 -19.41 -14.12 -10.26
CA PRO A 303 -20.55 -14.96 -9.86
C PRO A 303 -21.91 -14.46 -10.36
N TRP A 304 -22.08 -13.14 -10.55
CA TRP A 304 -23.33 -12.52 -11.00
C TRP A 304 -23.42 -12.34 -12.52
N ARG A 305 -22.38 -12.66 -13.28
CA ARG A 305 -22.32 -12.45 -14.74
C ARG A 305 -23.50 -13.09 -15.47
N ASN A 306 -23.87 -14.32 -15.11
CA ASN A 306 -24.99 -15.02 -15.74
C ASN A 306 -26.33 -14.37 -15.39
N GLU A 307 -26.49 -13.91 -14.15
CA GLU A 307 -27.69 -13.18 -13.71
C GLU A 307 -27.82 -11.87 -14.46
N PHE A 308 -26.73 -11.10 -14.60
CA PHE A 308 -26.72 -9.84 -15.35
C PHE A 308 -27.00 -10.04 -16.84
N LYS A 309 -26.53 -11.12 -17.46
CA LYS A 309 -26.85 -11.46 -18.86
C LYS A 309 -28.30 -11.88 -19.07
N ALA A 310 -28.97 -12.39 -18.04
CA ALA A 310 -30.37 -12.75 -18.08
C ALA A 310 -31.33 -11.55 -17.88
N LEU A 311 -30.81 -10.40 -17.44
CA LEU A 311 -31.61 -9.20 -17.24
C LEU A 311 -32.06 -8.58 -18.58
N PRO A 312 -33.27 -8.00 -18.66
CA PRO A 312 -33.70 -7.26 -19.85
C PRO A 312 -32.73 -6.11 -20.17
N ALA A 313 -32.50 -5.88 -21.45
CA ALA A 313 -31.68 -4.77 -21.89
C ALA A 313 -32.25 -3.43 -21.39
N GLY A 314 -31.40 -2.58 -20.83
CA GLY A 314 -31.80 -1.28 -20.30
C GLY A 314 -30.83 -0.66 -19.31
N GLU A 315 -31.27 0.42 -18.69
CA GLU A 315 -30.51 1.20 -17.71
C GLU A 315 -30.64 0.60 -16.31
N TYR A 316 -29.50 0.37 -15.68
CA TYR A 316 -29.36 -0.10 -14.31
C TYR A 316 -28.46 0.85 -13.52
N THR A 317 -28.47 0.69 -12.20
CA THR A 317 -27.58 1.41 -11.31
C THR A 317 -27.06 0.46 -10.26
N LEU A 318 -25.75 0.34 -10.18
CA LEU A 318 -25.09 -0.29 -9.06
C LEU A 318 -25.00 0.73 -7.92
N PHE A 319 -25.53 0.36 -6.77
CA PHE A 319 -25.47 1.18 -5.57
C PHE A 319 -24.38 0.64 -4.65
N VAL A 320 -23.62 1.56 -4.06
CA VAL A 320 -22.70 1.27 -2.96
C VAL A 320 -23.10 2.18 -1.79
N GLU A 321 -23.61 1.59 -0.73
CA GLU A 321 -24.01 2.29 0.48
C GLU A 321 -23.07 1.92 1.62
N ALA A 322 -22.55 2.93 2.31
CA ALA A 322 -21.78 2.77 3.53
C ALA A 322 -22.52 3.41 4.70
N ALA A 323 -22.53 2.75 5.85
CA ALA A 323 -23.04 3.30 7.10
C ALA A 323 -22.13 2.85 8.24
N ARG A 324 -21.81 3.77 9.15
CA ARG A 324 -20.99 3.47 10.32
C ARG A 324 -21.84 3.50 11.58
N GLU A 325 -21.54 2.61 12.51
CA GLU A 325 -22.14 2.61 13.85
C GLU A 325 -21.92 4.00 14.48
N LEU A 326 -23.03 4.68 14.82
CA LEU A 326 -23.04 6.04 15.36
C LEU A 326 -22.35 7.11 14.49
N GLY A 327 -22.06 6.80 13.22
CA GLY A 327 -21.30 7.66 12.32
C GLY A 327 -22.10 8.17 11.12
N GLY A 328 -21.40 8.45 10.03
CA GLY A 328 -21.99 8.93 8.79
C GLY A 328 -22.61 7.82 7.95
N ARG A 329 -23.36 8.25 6.93
CA ARG A 329 -23.92 7.38 5.90
C ARG A 329 -23.70 8.03 4.54
N GLU A 330 -23.28 7.23 3.59
CA GLU A 330 -23.06 7.68 2.21
C GLU A 330 -23.58 6.66 1.21
N VAL A 331 -24.07 7.14 0.07
CA VAL A 331 -24.53 6.28 -1.02
C VAL A 331 -23.96 6.81 -2.33
N LEU A 332 -23.23 5.95 -3.03
CA LEU A 332 -22.76 6.19 -4.38
C LEU A 332 -23.60 5.41 -5.38
N LYS A 333 -23.77 5.98 -6.57
CA LYS A 333 -24.55 5.42 -7.67
C LYS A 333 -23.65 5.32 -8.89
N LEU A 334 -23.54 4.12 -9.43
CA LEU A 334 -22.74 3.84 -10.61
C LEU A 334 -23.72 3.39 -11.72
N PRO A 335 -24.14 4.30 -12.61
CA PRO A 335 -25.05 3.97 -13.70
C PRO A 335 -24.38 3.02 -14.69
N VAL A 336 -25.11 2.01 -15.16
CA VAL A 336 -24.61 1.01 -16.13
C VAL A 336 -25.74 0.54 -17.03
N THR A 337 -25.47 0.42 -18.33
CA THR A 337 -26.41 -0.14 -19.30
C THR A 337 -26.09 -1.62 -19.51
N LEU A 338 -27.09 -2.49 -19.36
CA LEU A 338 -26.97 -3.92 -19.64
C LEU A 338 -27.74 -4.28 -20.92
N PRO A 339 -27.31 -5.29 -21.71
CA PRO A 339 -26.07 -6.05 -21.56
C PRO A 339 -24.83 -5.20 -21.89
N ILE A 340 -23.70 -5.57 -21.32
CA ILE A 340 -22.42 -4.91 -21.61
C ILE A 340 -22.01 -5.29 -23.04
N THR A 341 -21.88 -4.30 -23.94
CA THR A 341 -21.48 -4.52 -25.34
C THR A 341 -20.07 -4.01 -25.64
N ALA A 342 -19.50 -3.19 -24.75
CA ALA A 342 -18.14 -2.69 -24.78
C ALA A 342 -17.62 -2.58 -23.34
N PRO A 343 -16.29 -2.56 -23.12
CA PRO A 343 -15.72 -2.32 -21.79
C PRO A 343 -16.29 -1.06 -21.13
N VAL A 344 -16.77 -1.17 -19.89
CA VAL A 344 -17.35 -0.07 -19.12
C VAL A 344 -16.51 0.14 -17.85
N THR A 345 -16.14 1.39 -17.59
CA THR A 345 -15.59 1.82 -16.30
C THR A 345 -16.36 3.03 -15.79
N VAL A 346 -16.92 2.91 -14.59
CA VAL A 346 -17.71 3.97 -13.96
C VAL A 346 -17.05 4.30 -12.63
N ILE A 347 -16.74 5.58 -12.44
CA ILE A 347 -16.09 6.07 -11.22
C ILE A 347 -17.09 6.96 -10.48
N ALA A 348 -17.23 6.72 -9.18
CA ALA A 348 -17.98 7.57 -8.27
C ALA A 348 -17.11 7.97 -7.08
N GLU A 349 -17.14 9.25 -6.74
CA GLU A 349 -16.40 9.80 -5.59
C GLU A 349 -17.36 10.09 -4.45
N GLY A 350 -16.99 9.65 -3.25
CA GLY A 350 -17.66 10.00 -2.00
C GLY A 350 -16.97 11.15 -1.29
N LYS A 351 -17.61 11.62 -0.23
CA LYS A 351 -17.25 12.82 0.53
C LYS A 351 -16.82 12.47 1.95
N SER A 352 -17.32 11.39 2.53
CA SER A 352 -17.10 11.07 3.94
C SER A 352 -16.85 9.60 4.21
N GLU A 353 -17.82 8.72 3.95
CA GLU A 353 -17.70 7.30 4.31
C GLU A 353 -17.06 6.47 3.19
N LEU A 354 -17.11 6.97 1.95
CA LEU A 354 -16.51 6.38 0.77
C LEU A 354 -15.57 7.41 0.14
N ALA A 355 -14.42 6.97 -0.37
CA ALA A 355 -13.48 7.83 -1.08
C ALA A 355 -13.73 7.73 -2.59
N THR A 356 -13.31 6.62 -3.19
CA THR A 356 -13.50 6.35 -4.62
C THR A 356 -14.09 4.96 -4.76
N THR A 357 -15.09 4.82 -5.62
CA THR A 357 -15.65 3.53 -6.03
C THR A 357 -15.55 3.41 -7.54
N ILE A 358 -15.04 2.27 -8.01
CA ILE A 358 -14.80 2.00 -9.43
C ILE A 358 -15.53 0.71 -9.80
N LEU A 359 -16.51 0.81 -10.69
CA LEU A 359 -17.12 -0.34 -11.35
C LEU A 359 -16.40 -0.59 -12.67
N THR A 360 -15.94 -1.81 -12.88
CA THR A 360 -15.38 -2.27 -14.15
C THR A 360 -16.19 -3.46 -14.64
N MET A 361 -16.72 -3.42 -15.87
CA MET A 361 -17.45 -4.53 -16.48
C MET A 361 -17.04 -4.69 -17.94
N GLU A 362 -16.99 -5.93 -18.39
CA GLU A 362 -16.60 -6.32 -19.75
C GLU A 362 -17.75 -7.07 -20.46
N PRO A 363 -17.77 -7.10 -21.81
CA PRO A 363 -18.84 -7.77 -22.59
C PRO A 363 -19.02 -9.29 -22.36
#